data_AF-A0A929A120-F1
#
_entry.id   AF-A0A929A120-F1
#
_cell.length_a   1.000
_cell.length_b   1.000
_cell.length_c   1.000
_cell.angle_alpha   90.00
_cell.angle_beta   90.00
_cell.angle_gamma   90.00
#
_symmetry.space_group_name_H-M   'P 1'
#
loop_
_entity.id
_entity.type
_entity.pdbx_description
1 polymer ?
#
loop_
_entity_poly.entity_id
_entity_poly.type
_entity_poly.pdbx_seq_one_letter_code
_entity_poly.pdbx_strand_id
1 'polypeptide(L)'
;MNRRQFLQSGSAFGFVLPLLGHAPYPQWNVYRKRNLFILASRTDAPSYELGRAIAQNLATHLVRSHAHIARTPDMGRIASLLATEQVELAVLPIEIAALMADGATPFESYGAIPLTALWKFDPYVLVAHASMPDHHAYQVTQTLAQYPLEAEAQALIADNPSVAIATETAETMLPFEFHPGAIAYLQHRPLPHSHS
;
A
#
# COMPACT_ATOMS: atom_id res chain seq x y z
N MET A 1 -4.83 29.69 -73.32
CA MET A 1 -5.86 29.20 -72.38
C MET A 1 -6.01 27.69 -72.59
N ASN A 2 -5.78 26.88 -71.54
CA ASN A 2 -6.12 25.46 -71.32
C ASN A 2 -5.69 25.19 -69.86
N ARG A 3 -6.49 25.31 -68.78
CA ARG A 3 -7.69 24.59 -68.30
C ARG A 3 -7.51 23.07 -68.27
N ARG A 4 -7.37 22.51 -67.04
CA ARG A 4 -7.21 21.09 -66.64
C ARG A 4 -5.74 20.65 -66.69
N GLN A 5 -5.05 20.28 -65.62
CA GLN A 5 -5.37 19.46 -64.44
C GLN A 5 -4.49 20.01 -63.28
N PHE A 6 -4.97 20.71 -62.25
CA PHE A 6 -5.82 20.28 -61.13
C PHE A 6 -5.36 18.97 -60.47
N LEU A 7 -4.76 19.14 -59.28
CA LEU A 7 -4.61 18.17 -58.19
C LEU A 7 -3.71 16.96 -58.41
N GLN A 8 -2.43 17.14 -58.11
CA GLN A 8 -1.67 16.14 -57.35
C GLN A 8 -0.97 16.84 -56.18
N SER A 9 -1.77 17.44 -55.31
CA SER A 9 -1.37 17.85 -53.98
C SER A 9 -1.06 16.59 -53.17
N GLY A 10 0.21 16.42 -52.79
CA GLY A 10 0.67 15.34 -51.95
C GLY A 10 -0.11 15.27 -50.65
N SER A 11 -0.98 14.27 -50.54
CA SER A 11 -1.55 13.85 -49.27
C SER A 11 -0.45 13.16 -48.47
N ALA A 12 0.30 13.95 -47.70
CA ALA A 12 1.08 13.42 -46.60
C ALA A 12 0.09 12.78 -45.62
N PHE A 13 0.03 11.44 -45.65
CA PHE A 13 -0.65 10.62 -44.67
C PHE A 13 -0.05 10.94 -43.29
N GLY A 14 -0.74 11.79 -42.53
CA GLY A 14 -0.51 11.92 -41.11
C GLY A 14 -0.96 10.62 -40.43
N PHE A 15 -0.04 9.67 -40.29
CA PHE A 15 -0.23 8.56 -39.35
C PHE A 15 -0.25 9.13 -37.94
N VAL A 16 -1.45 9.47 -37.45
CA VAL A 16 -1.70 9.59 -36.02
C VAL A 16 -1.70 8.16 -35.47
N LEU A 17 -0.55 7.72 -34.98
CA LEU A 17 -0.46 6.50 -34.18
C LEU A 17 -1.30 6.70 -32.91
N PRO A 18 -2.34 5.88 -32.65
CA PRO A 18 -2.93 5.84 -31.34
C PRO A 18 -1.88 5.25 -30.40
N LEU A 19 -1.41 6.02 -29.42
CA LEU A 19 -0.65 5.47 -28.31
C LEU A 19 -1.58 4.54 -27.53
N LEU A 20 -1.50 3.25 -27.84
CA LEU A 20 -2.13 2.18 -27.08
C LEU A 20 -1.68 2.27 -25.62
N GLY A 21 -2.60 2.65 -24.73
CA GLY A 21 -3.17 1.75 -23.73
C GLY A 21 -2.26 0.90 -22.83
N HIS A 22 -0.97 1.20 -22.69
CA HIS A 22 -0.11 0.57 -21.69
C HIS A 22 0.25 1.61 -20.64
N ALA A 23 -0.10 1.35 -19.38
CA ALA A 23 0.42 2.14 -18.27
C ALA A 23 1.95 2.17 -18.43
N PRO A 24 2.59 3.35 -18.54
CA PRO A 24 4.01 3.44 -18.84
C PRO A 24 4.79 2.90 -17.63
N TYR A 25 5.08 1.60 -17.64
CA TYR A 25 5.80 0.88 -16.57
C TYR A 25 7.02 1.64 -16.03
N PRO A 26 7.85 2.29 -16.86
CA PRO A 26 8.96 3.12 -16.37
C PRO A 26 8.50 4.34 -15.56
N GLN A 27 7.42 5.02 -15.97
CA GLN A 27 6.88 6.17 -15.26
C GLN A 27 6.20 5.74 -13.95
N TRP A 28 5.52 4.60 -13.93
CA TRP A 28 4.96 4.01 -12.71
C TRP A 28 6.05 3.67 -11.68
N ASN A 29 7.16 3.09 -12.12
CA ASN A 29 8.30 2.78 -11.25
C ASN A 29 8.94 4.03 -10.62
N VAL A 30 9.02 5.14 -11.35
CA VAL A 30 9.50 6.42 -10.80
C VAL A 30 8.47 7.04 -9.85
N TYR A 31 7.18 6.95 -10.21
CA TYR A 31 6.09 7.50 -9.42
C TYR A 31 5.96 6.80 -8.05
N ARG A 32 5.99 5.46 -8.01
CA ARG A 32 5.93 4.70 -6.75
C ARG A 32 7.15 4.89 -5.84
N LYS A 33 8.32 5.19 -6.43
CA LYS A 33 9.53 5.56 -5.65
C LYS A 33 9.42 6.93 -4.98
N ARG A 34 8.45 7.75 -5.36
CA ARG A 34 8.25 9.12 -4.84
C ARG A 34 6.99 9.28 -4.00
N ASN A 35 6.12 8.26 -3.96
CA ASN A 35 4.84 8.31 -3.28
C ASN A 35 4.63 7.04 -2.48
N LEU A 36 4.25 7.19 -1.21
CA LEU A 36 3.94 6.08 -0.34
C LEU A 36 2.47 5.65 -0.55
N PHE A 37 2.27 4.49 -1.17
CA PHE A 37 0.93 3.93 -1.34
C PHE A 37 0.59 2.97 -0.20
N ILE A 38 -0.56 3.19 0.42
CA ILE A 38 -1.14 2.29 1.42
C ILE A 38 -2.33 1.61 0.77
N LEU A 39 -2.29 0.28 0.67
CA LEU A 39 -3.42 -0.50 0.15
C LEU A 39 -4.47 -0.72 1.23
N ALA A 40 -5.74 -0.65 0.84
CA ALA A 40 -6.86 -1.11 1.65
C ALA A 40 -7.98 -1.66 0.76
N SER A 41 -8.68 -2.68 1.25
CA SER A 41 -9.72 -3.35 0.46
C SER A 41 -11.00 -2.52 0.42
N ARG A 42 -11.61 -2.42 -0.76
CA ARG A 42 -12.93 -1.80 -0.94
C ARG A 42 -14.04 -2.55 -0.23
N THR A 43 -13.92 -3.87 -0.10
CA THR A 43 -14.93 -4.73 0.53
C THR A 43 -14.86 -4.69 2.06
N ASP A 44 -13.81 -4.07 2.61
CA ASP A 44 -13.58 -3.94 4.05
C ASP A 44 -13.51 -2.45 4.41
N ALA A 45 -14.68 -1.87 4.72
CA ALA A 45 -14.80 -0.44 4.95
C ALA A 45 -13.92 0.09 6.10
N PRO A 46 -13.78 -0.60 7.26
CA PRO A 46 -12.87 -0.16 8.31
C PRO A 46 -11.40 -0.12 7.88
N SER A 47 -10.90 -1.14 7.16
CA SER A 47 -9.54 -1.09 6.60
C SER A 47 -9.33 0.14 5.73
N TYR A 48 -10.34 0.50 4.92
CA TYR A 48 -10.26 1.66 4.04
C TYR A 48 -10.23 2.98 4.82
N GLU A 49 -11.10 3.18 5.81
CA GLU A 49 -11.10 4.42 6.61
C GLU A 49 -9.85 4.52 7.49
N LEU A 50 -9.37 3.41 8.07
CA LEU A 50 -8.11 3.38 8.80
C LEU A 50 -6.92 3.71 7.88
N GLY A 51 -6.84 3.10 6.71
CA GLY A 51 -5.81 3.41 5.72
C GLY A 51 -5.87 4.86 5.23
N ARG A 52 -7.07 5.43 5.12
CA ARG A 52 -7.28 6.84 4.80
C ARG A 52 -6.74 7.76 5.90
N ALA A 53 -7.06 7.48 7.16
CA ALA A 53 -6.59 8.23 8.31
C ALA A 53 -5.05 8.18 8.43
N ILE A 54 -4.45 7.00 8.24
CA ILE A 54 -2.99 6.83 8.19
C ILE A 54 -2.38 7.65 7.06
N ALA A 55 -2.92 7.54 5.84
CA ALA A 55 -2.41 8.29 4.69
C ALA A 55 -2.48 9.81 4.91
N GLN A 56 -3.57 10.32 5.49
CA GLN A 56 -3.72 11.74 5.81
C GLN A 56 -2.74 12.21 6.89
N ASN A 57 -2.55 11.40 7.94
CA ASN A 57 -1.60 11.68 9.00
C ASN A 57 -0.16 11.74 8.44
N LEU A 58 0.24 10.74 7.65
CA LEU A 58 1.56 10.71 7.00
C LEU A 58 1.74 11.84 5.98
N ALA A 59 0.72 12.19 5.20
CA ALA A 59 0.80 13.31 4.27
C ALA A 59 0.99 14.65 5.00
N THR A 60 0.41 14.79 6.20
CA THR A 60 0.53 16.00 7.03
C THR A 60 1.89 16.09 7.72
N HIS A 61 2.37 15.00 8.32
CA HIS A 61 3.53 15.03 9.21
C HIS A 61 4.82 14.47 8.58
N LEU A 62 4.70 13.61 7.57
CA LEU A 62 5.79 13.09 6.76
C LEU A 62 5.58 13.56 5.30
N VAL A 63 5.49 14.87 5.08
CA VAL A 63 5.09 15.49 3.80
C VAL A 63 5.84 14.94 2.58
N ARG A 64 7.13 14.65 2.74
CA ARG A 64 7.99 14.09 1.67
C ARG A 64 7.59 12.69 1.22
N SER A 65 6.78 11.97 2.00
CA SER A 65 6.26 10.66 1.63
C SER A 65 5.22 10.71 0.52
N HIS A 66 4.55 11.85 0.32
CA HIS A 66 3.38 11.98 -0.56
C HIS A 66 2.42 10.79 -0.38
N ALA A 67 2.05 10.51 0.88
CA ALA A 67 1.27 9.33 1.22
C ALA A 67 -0.14 9.38 0.63
N HIS A 68 -0.56 8.25 0.04
CA HIS A 68 -1.84 8.10 -0.61
C HIS A 68 -2.47 6.74 -0.27
N ILE A 69 -3.78 6.76 -0.01
CA ILE A 69 -4.57 5.54 0.10
C ILE A 69 -4.94 5.05 -1.31
N ALA A 70 -4.70 3.77 -1.57
CA ALA A 70 -5.05 3.10 -2.81
C ALA A 70 -6.10 2.02 -2.51
N ARG A 71 -7.32 2.27 -2.99
CA ARG A 71 -8.47 1.38 -2.80
C ARG A 71 -8.43 0.23 -3.80
N THR A 72 -8.26 -0.99 -3.33
CA THR A 72 -8.27 -2.18 -4.19
C THR A 72 -9.65 -2.83 -4.23
N PRO A 73 -10.00 -3.59 -5.30
CA PRO A 73 -11.29 -4.26 -5.37
C PRO A 73 -11.55 -5.28 -4.25
N ASP A 74 -10.53 -6.05 -3.86
CA ASP A 74 -10.60 -7.14 -2.90
C ASP A 74 -9.20 -7.46 -2.30
N MET A 75 -9.16 -8.42 -1.37
CA MET A 75 -7.93 -8.89 -0.71
C MET A 75 -6.98 -9.66 -1.65
N GLY A 76 -7.50 -10.37 -2.65
CA GLY A 76 -6.67 -11.07 -3.64
C GLY A 76 -5.84 -10.10 -4.47
N ARG A 77 -6.42 -8.95 -4.83
CA ARG A 77 -5.66 -7.87 -5.49
C ARG A 77 -4.60 -7.27 -4.58
N ILE A 78 -4.84 -7.15 -3.27
CA ILE A 78 -3.81 -6.70 -2.32
C ILE A 78 -2.66 -7.71 -2.28
N ALA A 79 -2.95 -8.99 -2.08
CA ALA A 79 -1.96 -10.06 -2.09
C ALA A 79 -1.13 -10.04 -3.38
N SER A 80 -1.76 -9.94 -4.55
CA SER A 80 -1.08 -9.84 -5.84
C SER A 80 -0.11 -8.65 -5.92
N LEU A 81 -0.48 -7.48 -5.40
CA LEU A 81 0.35 -6.27 -5.44
C LEU A 81 1.53 -6.36 -4.47
N LEU A 82 1.32 -6.93 -3.28
CA LEU A 82 2.37 -7.15 -2.28
C LEU A 82 3.35 -8.23 -2.75
N ALA A 83 2.85 -9.38 -3.23
CA ALA A 83 3.67 -10.49 -3.72
C ALA A 83 4.54 -10.13 -4.94
N THR A 84 4.11 -9.15 -5.73
CA THR A 84 4.88 -8.64 -6.88
C THR A 84 5.66 -7.36 -6.57
N GLU A 85 5.74 -6.97 -5.29
CA GLU A 85 6.44 -5.78 -4.81
C GLU A 85 6.07 -4.50 -5.57
N GLN A 86 4.83 -4.41 -6.07
CA GLN A 86 4.35 -3.23 -6.77
C GLN A 86 4.04 -2.08 -5.80
N VAL A 87 3.61 -2.43 -4.58
CA VAL A 87 3.34 -1.53 -3.46
C VAL A 87 3.91 -2.17 -2.19
N GLU A 88 4.36 -1.33 -1.26
CA GLU A 88 5.06 -1.78 -0.05
C GLU A 88 4.16 -1.86 1.19
N LEU A 89 3.06 -1.11 1.27
CA LEU A 89 2.22 -1.04 2.47
C LEU A 89 0.76 -1.46 2.26
N ALA A 90 0.18 -2.08 3.27
CA ALA A 90 -1.25 -2.38 3.33
C ALA A 90 -1.80 -2.31 4.76
N VAL A 91 -3.07 -1.92 4.89
CA VAL A 91 -3.86 -2.13 6.12
C VAL A 91 -4.70 -3.37 5.93
N LEU A 92 -4.54 -4.34 6.83
CA LEU A 92 -5.18 -5.64 6.75
C LEU A 92 -5.73 -6.07 8.12
N PRO A 93 -6.83 -6.83 8.17
CA PRO A 93 -7.14 -7.62 9.35
C PRO A 93 -5.96 -8.53 9.68
N ILE A 94 -5.63 -8.70 10.97
CA ILE A 94 -4.48 -9.52 11.42
C ILE A 94 -4.57 -10.96 10.88
N GLU A 95 -5.76 -11.55 10.89
CA GLU A 95 -5.98 -12.92 10.37
C GLU A 95 -5.67 -13.02 8.87
N ILE A 96 -6.08 -12.02 8.09
CA ILE A 96 -5.82 -11.98 6.64
C ILE A 96 -4.32 -11.79 6.38
N ALA A 97 -3.67 -10.93 7.15
CA ALA A 97 -2.22 -10.75 7.06
C ALA A 97 -1.47 -12.05 7.39
N ALA A 98 -1.94 -12.83 8.36
CA ALA A 98 -1.41 -14.16 8.69
C ALA A 98 -1.50 -15.12 7.50
N LEU A 99 -2.69 -15.25 6.91
CA LEU A 99 -2.92 -16.13 5.77
C LEU A 99 -2.07 -15.73 4.55
N MET A 100 -1.90 -14.41 4.30
CA MET A 100 -1.02 -13.90 3.26
C MET A 100 0.46 -14.20 3.56
N ALA A 101 0.90 -14.04 4.80
CA ALA A 101 2.27 -14.31 5.21
C ALA A 101 2.65 -15.78 5.02
N ASP A 102 1.74 -16.68 5.37
CA ASP A 102 1.93 -18.13 5.23
C ASP A 102 1.70 -18.64 3.79
N GLY A 103 1.07 -17.83 2.93
CA GLY A 103 0.61 -18.28 1.61
C GLY A 103 -0.48 -19.35 1.72
N ALA A 104 -1.28 -19.30 2.78
CA ALA A 104 -2.36 -20.22 3.06
C ALA A 104 -3.64 -19.84 2.30
N THR A 105 -4.65 -20.71 2.31
CA THR A 105 -5.95 -20.45 1.68
C THR A 105 -6.55 -19.12 2.12
N PRO A 106 -7.00 -18.23 1.21
CA PRO A 106 -7.14 -18.38 -0.25
C PRO A 106 -5.99 -17.80 -1.10
N PHE A 107 -4.81 -17.59 -0.51
CA PHE A 107 -3.67 -16.88 -1.12
C PHE A 107 -2.58 -17.81 -1.67
N GLU A 108 -2.81 -19.12 -1.78
CA GLU A 108 -1.81 -20.12 -2.18
C GLU A 108 -1.20 -19.84 -3.54
N SER A 109 -1.98 -19.26 -4.46
CA SER A 109 -1.53 -18.88 -5.80
C SER A 109 -0.42 -17.82 -5.82
N TYR A 110 -0.25 -17.07 -4.73
CA TYR A 110 0.79 -16.06 -4.56
C TYR A 110 2.01 -16.59 -3.79
N GLY A 111 1.89 -17.76 -3.16
CA GLY A 111 2.88 -18.26 -2.19
C GLY A 111 2.93 -17.42 -0.91
N ALA A 112 3.88 -17.74 -0.03
CA ALA A 112 4.14 -16.97 1.18
C ALA A 112 4.64 -15.56 0.81
N ILE A 113 3.93 -14.54 1.29
CA ILE A 113 4.30 -13.14 1.06
C ILE A 113 5.12 -12.67 2.27
N PRO A 114 6.35 -12.17 2.10
CA PRO A 114 7.17 -11.78 3.24
C PRO A 114 6.66 -10.45 3.81
N LEU A 115 5.73 -10.55 4.76
CA LEU A 115 5.12 -9.41 5.46
C LEU A 115 5.80 -9.17 6.79
N THR A 116 5.92 -7.90 7.15
CA THR A 116 6.41 -7.43 8.45
C THR A 116 5.44 -6.39 9.00
N ALA A 117 5.28 -6.34 10.32
CA ALA A 117 4.41 -5.37 10.96
C ALA A 117 5.11 -4.02 11.15
N LEU A 118 4.42 -2.92 10.86
CA LEU A 118 4.87 -1.57 11.24
C LEU A 118 4.15 -1.05 12.48
N TRP A 119 2.84 -1.29 12.56
CA TRP A 119 2.00 -0.81 13.66
C TRP A 119 0.73 -1.67 13.80
N LYS A 120 0.30 -1.94 15.03
CA LYS A 120 -0.89 -2.73 15.34
C LYS A 120 -2.06 -1.79 15.71
N PHE A 121 -3.22 -2.01 15.10
CA PHE A 121 -4.46 -1.27 15.30
C PHE A 121 -5.60 -2.27 15.52
N ASP A 122 -5.58 -3.01 16.63
CA ASP A 122 -6.42 -4.19 16.84
C ASP A 122 -7.89 -3.99 16.43
N PRO A 123 -8.44 -4.86 15.55
CA PRO A 123 -7.88 -6.13 15.04
C PRO A 123 -7.10 -6.01 13.71
N TYR A 124 -6.74 -4.79 13.32
CA TYR A 124 -6.01 -4.49 12.09
C TYR A 124 -4.51 -4.34 12.35
N VAL A 125 -3.74 -4.43 11.28
CA VAL A 125 -2.30 -4.19 11.30
C VAL A 125 -1.91 -3.43 10.03
N LEU A 126 -1.04 -2.44 10.19
CA LEU A 126 -0.32 -1.83 9.08
C LEU A 126 0.90 -2.71 8.81
N VAL A 127 0.89 -3.40 7.67
CA VAL A 127 1.98 -4.27 7.23
C VAL A 127 2.80 -3.59 6.15
N ALA A 128 4.08 -3.97 6.11
CA ALA A 128 5.00 -3.69 5.03
C ALA A 128 5.48 -4.99 4.39
N HIS A 129 5.73 -4.98 3.09
CA HIS A 129 6.57 -6.00 2.46
C HIS A 129 7.98 -5.91 3.04
N ALA A 130 8.63 -7.05 3.30
CA ALA A 130 9.94 -7.11 3.96
C ALA A 130 11.08 -6.44 3.17
N SER A 131 10.87 -6.15 1.87
CA SER A 131 11.82 -5.39 1.04
C SER A 131 11.73 -3.88 1.25
N MET A 132 10.76 -3.38 2.02
CA MET A 132 10.66 -1.96 2.38
C MET A 132 11.96 -1.51 3.08
N PRO A 133 12.55 -0.36 2.69
CA PRO A 133 13.75 0.12 3.35
C PRO A 133 13.54 0.42 4.84
N ASP A 134 14.50 0.00 5.68
CA ASP A 134 14.44 0.21 7.14
C ASP A 134 14.20 1.66 7.55
N HIS A 135 14.82 2.61 6.84
CA HIS A 135 14.64 4.03 7.13
C HIS A 135 13.21 4.53 6.81
N HIS A 136 12.55 3.98 5.80
CA HIS A 136 11.14 4.28 5.52
C HIS A 136 10.24 3.71 6.61
N ALA A 137 10.44 2.44 6.99
CA ALA A 137 9.68 1.79 8.05
C ALA A 137 9.83 2.55 9.38
N TYR A 138 11.06 2.94 9.73
CA TYR A 138 11.35 3.78 10.89
C TYR A 138 10.55 5.09 10.86
N GLN A 139 10.58 5.81 9.74
CA GLN A 139 9.90 7.11 9.62
C GLN A 139 8.39 6.98 9.73
N VAL A 140 7.78 5.97 9.11
CA VAL A 140 6.34 5.71 9.22
C VAL A 140 5.96 5.40 10.67
N THR A 141 6.66 4.47 11.32
CA THR A 141 6.44 4.12 12.73
C THR A 141 6.65 5.34 13.65
N GLN A 142 7.69 6.13 13.41
CA GLN A 142 7.95 7.37 14.15
C GLN A 142 6.79 8.36 14.03
N THR A 143 6.30 8.60 12.82
CA THR A 143 5.21 9.54 12.58
C THR A 143 3.93 9.09 13.29
N LEU A 144 3.57 7.81 13.20
CA LEU A 144 2.39 7.27 13.88
C LEU A 144 2.48 7.34 15.41
N ALA A 145 3.68 7.12 15.97
CA ALA A 145 3.89 7.24 17.40
C ALA A 145 3.85 8.69 17.91
N GLN A 146 4.39 9.63 17.14
CA GLN A 146 4.44 11.05 17.50
C GLN A 146 3.11 11.77 17.27
N TYR A 147 2.35 11.32 16.27
CA TYR A 147 1.08 11.90 15.86
C TYR A 147 0.02 10.80 15.80
N PRO A 148 -0.51 10.35 16.95
CA PRO A 148 -1.55 9.34 16.99
C PRO A 148 -2.75 9.72 16.11
N LEU A 149 -3.40 8.72 15.54
CA LEU A 149 -4.62 8.94 14.75
C LEU A 149 -5.74 9.52 15.62
N GLU A 150 -6.63 10.30 15.02
CA GLU A 150 -7.78 10.88 15.70
C GLU A 150 -8.68 9.78 16.31
N ALA A 151 -9.31 10.09 17.45
CA ALA A 151 -10.15 9.13 18.19
C ALA A 151 -11.29 8.55 17.34
N GLU A 152 -11.80 9.30 16.36
CA GLU A 152 -12.84 8.84 15.43
C GLU A 152 -12.34 7.71 14.52
N ALA A 153 -11.10 7.80 14.03
CA ALA A 153 -10.49 6.73 13.24
C ALA A 153 -10.30 5.45 14.08
N GLN A 154 -9.98 5.62 15.38
CA GLN A 154 -9.85 4.51 16.32
C GLN A 154 -11.22 3.90 16.72
N ALA A 155 -12.27 4.73 16.81
CA ALA A 155 -13.63 4.30 17.15
C ALA A 155 -14.28 3.48 16.02
N LEU A 156 -13.97 3.78 14.75
CA LEU A 156 -14.42 3.00 13.60
C LEU A 156 -13.93 1.53 13.62
N ILE A 157 -12.84 1.27 14.34
CA ILE A 157 -12.30 -0.07 14.56
C ILE A 157 -13.08 -0.83 15.64
N ALA A 158 -13.52 -0.12 16.69
CA ALA A 158 -14.17 -0.70 17.86
C ALA A 158 -15.64 -1.11 17.61
N ASP A 159 -16.34 -0.44 16.69
CA ASP A 159 -17.79 -0.57 16.52
C ASP A 159 -18.23 -1.58 15.45
N ASN A 160 -17.32 -2.44 14.96
CA ASN A 160 -17.60 -3.32 13.82
C ASN A 160 -17.79 -4.81 14.22
N PRO A 161 -18.95 -5.44 13.93
CA PRO A 161 -19.24 -6.83 14.30
C PRO A 161 -18.40 -7.88 13.56
N SER A 162 -17.75 -7.55 12.43
CA SER A 162 -16.80 -8.45 11.76
C SER A 162 -15.53 -8.70 12.60
N VAL A 163 -15.21 -7.75 13.47
CA VAL A 163 -14.12 -7.84 14.46
C VAL A 163 -14.51 -8.79 15.59
N ALA A 164 -15.76 -8.76 16.05
CA ALA A 164 -16.22 -9.57 17.19
C ALA A 164 -16.08 -11.08 16.94
N ILE A 165 -16.26 -11.55 15.70
CA ILE A 165 -16.15 -12.97 15.34
C ILE A 165 -14.67 -13.43 15.28
N ALA A 166 -13.75 -12.55 14.89
CA ALA A 166 -12.30 -12.80 14.93
C ALA A 166 -11.73 -12.76 16.36
N THR A 167 -12.31 -11.90 17.21
CA THR A 167 -11.76 -11.59 18.54
C THR A 167 -12.02 -12.69 19.58
N GLU A 168 -13.07 -13.51 19.44
CA GLU A 168 -13.35 -14.62 20.37
C GLU A 168 -12.32 -15.77 20.30
N THR A 169 -11.47 -15.80 19.26
CA THR A 169 -10.50 -16.89 19.03
C THR A 169 -9.03 -16.49 19.18
N ALA A 170 -8.71 -15.20 19.36
CA ALA A 170 -7.35 -14.69 19.23
C ALA A 170 -6.82 -13.96 20.48
N GLU A 171 -6.41 -14.71 21.51
CA GLU A 171 -5.34 -14.25 22.41
C GLU A 171 -3.98 -14.35 21.67
N THR A 172 -3.66 -13.50 20.68
CA THR A 172 -2.51 -13.88 19.84
C THR A 172 -1.64 -12.73 19.36
N MET A 173 -0.33 -12.85 19.68
CA MET A 173 0.80 -12.19 19.03
C MET A 173 0.57 -12.04 17.52
N LEU A 174 1.18 -10.99 16.93
CA LEU A 174 1.26 -10.92 15.47
C LEU A 174 1.93 -12.20 14.94
N PRO A 175 1.37 -12.84 13.91
CA PRO A 175 1.87 -14.12 13.39
C PRO A 175 3.17 -13.98 12.59
N PHE A 176 3.69 -12.75 12.46
CA PHE A 176 4.92 -12.39 11.79
C PHE A 176 5.62 -11.27 12.56
N GLU A 177 6.90 -11.08 12.27
CA GLU A 177 7.76 -10.15 13.00
C GLU A 177 7.46 -8.67 12.66
N PHE A 178 7.84 -7.78 13.57
CA PHE A 178 7.90 -6.35 13.27
C PHE A 178 9.06 -6.04 12.33
N HIS A 179 8.88 -5.06 11.46
CA HIS A 179 9.92 -4.61 10.54
C HIS A 179 11.16 -4.12 11.32
N PRO A 180 12.39 -4.44 10.89
CA PRO A 180 13.59 -4.02 11.62
C PRO A 180 13.70 -2.50 11.83
N GLY A 181 13.38 -1.68 10.82
CA GLY A 181 13.18 -0.24 10.97
C GLY A 181 12.15 0.20 12.03
N ALA A 182 11.00 -0.47 12.12
CA ALA A 182 9.98 -0.18 13.15
C ALA A 182 10.51 -0.54 14.55
N ILE A 183 11.14 -1.72 14.68
CA ILE A 183 11.80 -2.15 15.92
C ILE A 183 12.89 -1.14 16.32
N ALA A 184 13.68 -0.65 15.38
CA ALA A 184 14.72 0.34 15.65
C ALA A 184 14.13 1.61 16.27
N TYR A 185 13.03 2.14 15.74
CA TYR A 185 12.36 3.28 16.34
C TYR A 185 11.83 2.98 17.75
N LEU A 186 11.08 1.88 17.91
CA LEU A 186 10.47 1.50 19.18
C LEU A 186 11.49 1.24 20.30
N GLN A 187 12.70 0.83 19.93
CA GLN A 187 13.83 0.63 20.85
C GLN A 187 14.71 1.88 21.03
N HIS A 188 14.28 3.03 20.52
CA HIS A 188 15.04 4.29 20.55
C HIS A 188 16.45 4.19 19.93
N ARG A 189 16.63 3.30 18.95
CA ARG A 189 17.85 3.24 18.13
C ARG A 189 17.85 4.39 17.12
N PRO A 190 19.03 4.85 16.67
CA PRO A 190 19.10 5.91 15.66
C PRO A 190 18.46 5.47 14.34
N LEU A 191 17.99 6.46 13.56
CA LEU A 191 17.46 6.25 12.21
C LEU A 191 18.48 5.47 11.36
N PRO A 192 18.09 4.31 10.78
CA PRO A 192 18.96 3.55 9.89
C PRO A 192 19.39 4.36 8.67
N HIS A 193 20.64 4.19 8.24
CA HIS A 193 21.13 4.86 7.02
C HIS A 193 20.44 4.30 5.77
N SER A 194 20.12 5.16 4.81
CA SER A 194 19.68 4.71 3.48
C SER A 194 20.87 4.09 2.75
N HIS A 195 20.91 2.76 2.59
CA HIS A 195 21.80 2.17 1.61
C HIS A 195 21.23 2.47 0.22
N SER A 196 21.94 3.32 -0.52
CA SER A 196 21.64 3.73 -1.90
C SER A 196 21.92 2.63 -2.91
#